data_AF-A0A7S1C9C2-F1
#
_entry.id   AF-A0A7S1C9C2-F1
#
_cell.length_a   1.000
_cell.length_b   1.000
_cell.length_c   1.000
_cell.angle_alpha   90.00
_cell.angle_beta   90.00
_cell.angle_gamma   90.00
#
_symmetry.space_group_name_H-M   'P 1'
#
loop_
_entity.id
_entity.type
_entity.pdbx_description
1 polymer ?
#
loop_
_entity_poly.entity_id
_entity_poly.type
_entity_poly.pdbx_seq_one_letter_code
_entity_poly.pdbx_strand_id
1 'polypeptide(L)'
;GDGRSGAANDAARSCSCDDLSAEAVLKEPECREFVALRALAVAMSFVTAIGVILVNMAFGRLMRTLAAYERHPSATRQELALSSRLFLRMFLNTAILAVIINTDVNRALQEVGLGDVQAPEAIQFGRFSLWKFTSAWYDGVGTAILLTMALAVVTPHLFPITRCGFRAFKRLLARTCLPAKTQGDLNRKFLGGTFRISTRYARASNWIFVTLLFSAGMPLLYWLPAPSFLVTD
;
A
#
# COMPACT_ATOMS: atom_id res chain seq x y z
N GLY A 1 31.61 -10.17 -21.56
CA GLY A 1 32.03 -10.85 -20.32
C GLY A 1 32.45 -9.89 -19.24
N ASP A 2 31.75 -8.76 -19.07
CA ASP A 2 32.25 -7.61 -18.28
C ASP A 2 31.50 -7.37 -16.95
N GLY A 3 30.30 -7.95 -16.80
CA GLY A 3 29.46 -7.73 -15.60
C GLY A 3 29.94 -8.44 -14.33
N ARG A 4 30.84 -9.44 -14.43
CA ARG A 4 31.33 -10.21 -13.28
C ARG A 4 32.46 -9.49 -12.54
N SER A 5 33.24 -8.66 -13.24
CA SER A 5 34.35 -7.90 -12.70
C SER A 5 33.88 -6.65 -11.94
N GLY A 6 32.82 -5.99 -12.43
CA GLY A 6 32.20 -4.83 -11.75
C GLY A 6 31.56 -5.20 -10.42
N ALA A 7 30.75 -6.27 -10.38
CA ALA A 7 30.08 -6.71 -9.15
C ALA A 7 31.05 -7.16 -8.04
N ALA A 8 32.20 -7.75 -8.40
CA ALA A 8 33.23 -8.13 -7.45
C ALA A 8 33.94 -6.91 -6.85
N ASN A 9 34.20 -5.88 -7.66
CA ASN A 9 34.80 -4.62 -7.21
C ASN A 9 33.82 -3.80 -6.36
N ASP A 10 32.52 -3.79 -6.68
CA ASP A 10 31.49 -3.11 -5.90
C ASP A 10 31.27 -3.78 -4.53
N ALA A 11 31.35 -5.12 -4.47
CA ALA A 11 31.28 -5.86 -3.21
C ALA A 11 32.50 -5.60 -2.31
N ALA A 12 33.71 -5.59 -2.89
CA ALA A 12 34.94 -5.27 -2.16
C ALA A 12 34.95 -3.82 -1.63
N ARG A 13 34.46 -2.87 -2.43
CA ARG A 13 34.26 -1.47 -2.03
C ARG A 13 33.22 -1.31 -0.91
N SER A 14 32.11 -2.06 -0.98
CA SER A 14 31.09 -2.05 0.08
C SER A 14 31.65 -2.52 1.42
N CYS A 15 32.40 -3.62 1.45
CA CYS A 15 33.00 -4.14 2.68
C CYS A 15 34.07 -3.20 3.24
N SER A 16 34.89 -2.59 2.38
CA SER A 16 35.92 -1.66 2.84
C SER A 16 35.36 -0.35 3.38
N CYS A 17 34.18 0.11 2.93
CA CYS A 17 33.60 1.38 3.39
C CYS A 17 32.60 1.22 4.55
N ASP A 18 32.02 0.04 4.79
CA ASP A 18 31.05 -0.21 5.88
C ASP A 18 31.71 -0.25 7.27
N ASP A 19 33.00 -0.63 7.36
CA ASP A 19 33.73 -0.75 8.64
C ASP A 19 34.36 0.57 9.14
N LEU A 20 34.32 1.66 8.35
CA LEU A 20 34.90 2.95 8.73
C LEU A 20 33.91 3.85 9.47
N SER A 21 34.42 4.61 10.44
CA SER A 21 33.66 5.69 11.07
C SER A 21 33.21 6.76 10.05
N ALA A 22 32.04 7.38 10.27
CA ALA A 22 31.43 8.33 9.33
C ALA A 22 32.36 9.49 8.91
N GLU A 23 33.28 9.91 9.79
CA GLU A 23 34.27 10.94 9.49
C GLU A 23 35.38 10.46 8.56
N ALA A 24 35.78 9.18 8.67
CA ALA A 24 36.81 8.60 7.83
C ALA A 24 36.27 8.25 6.43
N VAL A 25 34.98 7.86 6.34
CA VAL A 25 34.26 7.62 5.08
C VAL A 25 34.20 8.87 4.19
N LEU A 26 34.11 10.07 4.78
CA LEU A 26 34.05 11.33 4.05
C LEU A 26 35.42 11.82 3.55
N LYS A 27 36.52 11.30 4.10
CA LYS A 27 37.89 11.65 3.68
C LYS A 27 38.35 10.84 2.47
N GLU A 28 37.91 9.58 2.35
CA GLU A 28 38.23 8.72 1.21
C GLU A 28 37.36 9.10 0.00
N PRO A 29 37.94 9.50 -1.16
CA PRO A 29 37.17 9.92 -2.32
C PRO A 29 36.32 8.78 -2.90
N GLU A 30 36.82 7.54 -2.87
CA GLU A 30 36.10 6.36 -3.39
C GLU A 30 34.87 6.01 -2.53
N CYS A 31 34.98 6.09 -1.20
CA CYS A 31 33.83 5.84 -0.32
C CYS A 31 32.78 6.95 -0.38
N ARG A 32 33.19 8.21 -0.59
CA ARG A 32 32.26 9.34 -0.74
C ARG A 32 31.33 9.18 -1.94
N GLU A 33 31.85 8.74 -3.09
CA GLU A 33 31.04 8.49 -4.28
C GLU A 33 30.07 7.31 -4.06
N PHE A 34 30.55 6.24 -3.46
CA PHE A 34 29.74 5.07 -3.11
C PHE A 34 28.57 5.43 -2.18
N VAL A 35 28.85 6.18 -1.11
CA VAL A 35 27.81 6.65 -0.17
C VAL A 35 26.83 7.60 -0.85
N ALA A 36 27.30 8.50 -1.72
CA ALA A 36 26.42 9.40 -2.46
C ALA A 36 25.46 8.64 -3.40
N LEU A 37 25.95 7.63 -4.12
CA LEU A 37 25.14 6.77 -4.99
C LEU A 37 24.11 5.96 -4.20
N ARG A 38 24.51 5.37 -3.06
CA ARG A 38 23.57 4.68 -2.15
C ARG A 38 22.53 5.63 -1.57
N ALA A 39 22.94 6.82 -1.15
CA ALA A 39 22.03 7.84 -0.63
C ALA A 39 21.00 8.26 -1.70
N LEU A 40 21.43 8.43 -2.95
CA LEU A 40 20.54 8.71 -4.07
C LEU A 40 19.55 7.57 -4.32
N ALA A 41 20.00 6.31 -4.33
CA ALA A 41 19.12 5.15 -4.50
C ALA A 41 18.06 5.06 -3.39
N VAL A 42 18.45 5.30 -2.14
CA VAL A 42 17.53 5.37 -1.00
C VAL A 42 16.55 6.53 -1.15
N ALA A 43 17.03 7.72 -1.55
CA ALA A 43 16.18 8.89 -1.81
C ALA A 43 15.14 8.62 -2.91
N MET A 44 15.54 7.97 -4.01
CA MET A 44 14.62 7.57 -5.08
C MET A 44 13.56 6.58 -4.58
N SER A 45 13.93 5.64 -3.71
CA SER A 45 12.98 4.71 -3.09
C SER A 45 11.91 5.45 -2.28
N PHE A 46 12.30 6.49 -1.53
CA PHE A 46 11.35 7.35 -0.82
C PHE A 46 10.46 8.14 -1.77
N VAL A 47 11.00 8.70 -2.86
CA VAL A 47 10.22 9.43 -3.87
C VAL A 47 9.16 8.51 -4.48
N THR A 48 9.51 7.28 -4.84
CA THR A 48 8.56 6.29 -5.36
C THR A 48 7.49 5.95 -4.33
N ALA A 49 7.87 5.70 -3.07
CA ALA A 49 6.91 5.41 -2.00
C ALA A 49 5.93 6.58 -1.77
N ILE A 50 6.43 7.82 -1.71
CA ILE A 50 5.61 9.04 -1.60
C ILE A 50 4.69 9.17 -2.81
N GLY A 51 5.20 8.95 -4.02
CA GLY A 51 4.42 8.99 -5.26
C GLY A 51 3.24 8.02 -5.22
N VAL A 52 3.47 6.78 -4.80
CA VAL A 52 2.42 5.76 -4.64
C VAL A 52 1.37 6.20 -3.62
N ILE A 53 1.78 6.76 -2.48
CA ILE A 53 0.85 7.27 -1.47
C ILE A 53 0.00 8.41 -2.04
N LEU A 54 0.61 9.37 -2.74
CA LEU A 54 -0.09 10.51 -3.33
C LEU A 54 -1.10 10.07 -4.39
N VAL A 55 -0.72 9.14 -5.28
CA VAL A 55 -1.61 8.57 -6.29
C VAL A 55 -2.78 7.86 -5.62
N ASN A 56 -2.52 6.96 -4.67
CA ASN A 56 -3.58 6.23 -3.95
C ASN A 56 -4.52 7.17 -3.18
N MET A 57 -3.99 8.27 -2.64
CA MET A 57 -4.78 9.31 -1.99
C MET A 57 -5.62 10.10 -2.99
N ALA A 58 -5.04 10.46 -4.15
CA ALA A 58 -5.71 11.19 -5.22
C ALA A 58 -6.88 10.39 -5.80
N PHE A 59 -6.69 9.10 -6.11
CA PHE A 59 -7.78 8.20 -6.54
C PHE A 59 -8.92 8.17 -5.52
N GLY A 60 -8.59 8.10 -4.23
CA GLY A 60 -9.60 8.14 -3.18
C GLY A 60 -10.33 9.47 -3.03
N ARG A 61 -9.69 10.60 -3.35
CA ARG A 61 -10.36 11.91 -3.39
C ARG A 61 -11.22 12.02 -4.65
N LEU A 62 -10.67 11.69 -5.82
CA LEU A 62 -11.33 11.78 -7.11
C LEU A 62 -12.65 10.99 -7.15
N MET A 63 -12.63 9.74 -6.67
CA MET A 63 -13.85 8.92 -6.65
C MET A 63 -14.95 9.52 -5.75
N ARG A 64 -14.56 10.20 -4.67
CA ARG A 64 -15.52 10.88 -3.77
C ARG A 64 -16.05 12.18 -4.37
N THR A 65 -15.20 12.96 -5.03
CA THR A 65 -15.63 14.20 -5.69
C THR A 65 -16.54 13.91 -6.87
N LEU A 66 -16.20 12.89 -7.67
CA LEU A 66 -17.08 12.40 -8.74
C LEU A 66 -18.42 11.90 -8.20
N ALA A 67 -18.42 11.11 -7.13
CA ALA A 67 -19.67 10.64 -6.51
C ALA A 67 -20.49 11.76 -5.81
N ALA A 68 -19.88 12.90 -5.48
CA ALA A 68 -20.61 14.08 -5.01
C ALA A 68 -21.16 14.91 -6.17
N TYR A 69 -20.50 14.87 -7.32
CA TYR A 69 -20.93 15.56 -8.54
C TYR A 69 -22.01 14.77 -9.30
N GLU A 70 -21.98 13.45 -9.23
CA GLU A 70 -23.07 12.59 -9.67
C GLU A 70 -24.29 12.81 -8.77
N ARG A 71 -25.31 13.47 -9.33
CA ARG A 71 -26.60 13.62 -8.65
C ARG A 71 -27.27 12.26 -8.50
N HIS A 72 -27.10 11.65 -7.33
CA HIS A 72 -27.85 10.45 -6.96
C HIS A 72 -29.22 10.84 -6.39
N PRO A 73 -30.29 10.12 -6.73
CA PRO A 73 -31.64 10.41 -6.27
C PRO A 73 -31.86 10.10 -4.78
N SER A 74 -30.95 9.36 -4.13
CA SER A 74 -31.00 9.11 -2.69
C SER A 74 -29.59 8.95 -2.10
N ALA A 75 -29.45 9.28 -0.81
CA ALA A 75 -28.21 9.09 -0.06
C ALA A 75 -27.77 7.61 -0.03
N THR A 76 -28.73 6.68 0.02
CA THR A 76 -28.45 5.24 -0.04
C THR A 76 -27.82 4.82 -1.38
N ARG A 77 -28.36 5.30 -2.51
CA ARG A 77 -27.76 5.01 -3.83
C ARG A 77 -26.37 5.62 -3.97
N GLN A 78 -26.15 6.80 -3.39
CA GLN A 78 -24.83 7.42 -3.34
C GLN A 78 -23.83 6.58 -2.54
N GLU A 79 -24.19 6.13 -1.34
CA GLU A 79 -23.30 5.31 -0.50
C GLU A 79 -23.00 3.94 -1.15
N LEU A 80 -23.97 3.36 -1.89
CA LEU A 80 -23.76 2.12 -2.63
C LEU A 80 -22.83 2.29 -3.84
N ALA A 81 -23.02 3.36 -4.63
CA ALA A 81 -22.11 3.66 -5.74
C ALA A 81 -20.69 3.98 -5.23
N LEU A 82 -20.59 4.64 -4.09
CA LEU A 82 -19.31 4.93 -3.45
C LEU A 82 -18.66 3.67 -2.87
N SER A 83 -19.44 2.73 -2.31
CA SER A 83 -18.90 1.48 -1.78
C SER A 83 -18.33 0.59 -2.90
N SER A 84 -18.99 0.46 -4.05
CA SER A 84 -18.51 -0.33 -5.18
C SER A 84 -17.22 0.24 -5.78
N ARG A 85 -17.14 1.57 -5.95
CA ARG A 85 -15.92 2.25 -6.42
C ARG A 85 -14.75 2.09 -5.46
N LEU A 86 -15.02 2.22 -4.15
CA LEU A 86 -14.00 2.01 -3.13
C LEU A 86 -13.54 0.55 -3.07
N PHE A 87 -14.47 -0.40 -3.21
CA PHE A 87 -14.19 -1.83 -3.28
C PHE A 87 -13.27 -2.12 -4.46
N LEU A 88 -13.63 -1.70 -5.68
CA LEU A 88 -12.84 -1.95 -6.87
C LEU A 88 -11.41 -1.40 -6.72
N ARG A 89 -11.28 -0.19 -6.19
CA ARG A 89 -9.96 0.40 -5.91
C ARG A 89 -9.16 -0.46 -4.93
N MET A 90 -9.77 -0.91 -3.83
CA MET A 90 -9.09 -1.76 -2.84
C MET A 90 -8.73 -3.12 -3.43
N PHE A 91 -9.62 -3.74 -4.20
CA PHE A 91 -9.42 -5.06 -4.79
C PHE A 91 -8.32 -5.05 -5.84
N LEU A 92 -8.34 -4.06 -6.75
CA LEU A 92 -7.28 -3.86 -7.72
C LEU A 92 -5.94 -3.62 -7.05
N ASN A 93 -5.89 -2.83 -5.97
CA ASN A 93 -4.63 -2.55 -5.28
C ASN A 93 -4.12 -3.75 -4.44
N THR A 94 -5.02 -4.52 -3.82
CA THR A 94 -4.67 -5.60 -2.88
C THR A 94 -4.31 -6.88 -3.61
N ALA A 95 -5.09 -7.27 -4.63
CA ALA A 95 -4.92 -8.53 -5.34
C ALA A 95 -4.25 -8.34 -6.70
N ILE A 96 -4.86 -7.56 -7.59
CA ILE A 96 -4.47 -7.53 -9.00
C ILE A 96 -3.10 -6.86 -9.18
N LEU A 97 -2.89 -5.70 -8.55
CA LEU A 97 -1.63 -4.98 -8.62
C LEU A 97 -0.50 -5.77 -7.98
N ALA A 98 -0.74 -6.43 -6.84
CA ALA A 98 0.25 -7.27 -6.18
C ALA A 98 0.73 -8.42 -7.08
N VAL A 99 -0.16 -9.00 -7.90
CA VAL A 99 0.25 -9.97 -8.94
C VAL A 99 1.03 -9.27 -10.04
N ILE A 100 0.46 -8.23 -10.66
CA ILE A 100 1.04 -7.56 -11.84
C ILE A 100 2.47 -7.06 -11.59
N ILE A 101 2.73 -6.41 -10.45
CA ILE A 101 4.07 -5.85 -10.16
C ILE A 101 5.13 -6.94 -9.97
N ASN A 102 4.71 -8.14 -9.57
CA ASN A 102 5.61 -9.27 -9.35
C ASN A 102 5.70 -10.20 -10.56
N THR A 103 4.83 -10.02 -11.55
CA THR A 103 4.83 -10.79 -12.81
C THR A 103 5.81 -10.22 -13.83
N ASP A 104 6.51 -11.11 -14.53
CA ASP A 104 7.30 -10.76 -15.71
C ASP A 104 6.35 -10.43 -16.87
N VAL A 105 6.33 -9.15 -17.26
CA VAL A 105 5.40 -8.61 -18.26
C VAL A 105 5.63 -9.21 -19.64
N ASN A 106 6.87 -9.49 -20.03
CA ASN A 106 7.15 -10.08 -21.34
C ASN A 106 6.65 -11.53 -21.41
N ARG A 107 6.88 -12.30 -20.35
CA ARG A 107 6.35 -13.66 -20.25
C ARG A 107 4.84 -13.67 -20.23
N ALA A 108 4.21 -12.73 -19.53
CA ALA A 108 2.76 -12.60 -19.52
C ALA A 108 2.20 -12.27 -20.92
N LEU A 109 2.83 -11.35 -21.67
CA LEU A 109 2.42 -11.02 -23.04
C LEU A 109 2.56 -12.22 -23.99
N GLN A 110 3.64 -13.00 -23.85
CA GLN A 110 3.82 -14.25 -24.61
C GLN A 110 2.73 -15.28 -24.28
N GLU A 111 2.39 -15.46 -23.00
CA GLU A 111 1.35 -16.39 -22.56
C GLU A 111 -0.07 -15.97 -23.02
N VAL A 112 -0.30 -14.67 -23.27
CA VAL A 112 -1.56 -14.11 -23.78
C VAL A 112 -1.62 -14.09 -25.33
N GLY A 113 -0.54 -14.47 -26.02
CA GLY A 113 -0.48 -14.53 -27.49
C GLY A 113 -0.02 -13.23 -28.16
N LEU A 114 0.54 -12.29 -27.40
CA LEU A 114 1.14 -11.04 -27.90
C LEU A 114 2.68 -11.11 -27.84
N GLY A 115 3.25 -12.23 -28.30
CA GLY A 115 4.70 -12.51 -28.20
C GLY A 115 5.59 -11.55 -29.00
N ASP A 116 5.03 -10.87 -30.00
CA ASP A 116 5.75 -9.89 -30.83
C ASP A 116 5.90 -8.51 -30.15
N VAL A 117 5.17 -8.27 -29.06
CA VAL A 117 5.21 -7.01 -28.32
C VAL A 117 6.14 -7.17 -27.12
N GLN A 118 7.30 -6.50 -27.18
CA GLN A 118 8.23 -6.44 -26.07
C GLN A 118 7.94 -5.23 -25.19
N ALA A 119 7.75 -5.48 -23.90
CA ALA A 119 7.58 -4.44 -22.92
C ALA A 119 8.92 -3.70 -22.72
N PRO A 120 8.94 -2.35 -22.74
CA PRO A 120 10.16 -1.60 -22.48
C PRO A 120 10.79 -2.01 -21.14
N GLU A 121 12.13 -2.01 -21.06
CA GLU A 121 12.86 -2.43 -19.85
C GLU A 121 12.39 -1.68 -18.60
N ALA A 122 11.94 -0.43 -18.77
CA ALA A 122 11.39 0.42 -17.72
C ALA A 122 10.16 -0.15 -17.00
N ILE A 123 9.42 -1.12 -17.58
CA ILE A 123 8.25 -1.76 -16.95
C ILE A 123 8.48 -3.23 -16.57
N GLN A 124 9.71 -3.72 -16.67
CA GLN A 124 10.09 -5.09 -16.30
C GLN A 124 10.45 -5.17 -14.81
N PHE A 125 9.43 -5.19 -13.95
CA PHE A 125 9.64 -5.22 -12.49
C PHE A 125 9.59 -6.64 -11.89
N GLY A 126 8.77 -7.51 -12.46
CA GLY A 126 8.50 -8.84 -11.94
C GLY A 126 9.32 -9.96 -12.58
N ARG A 127 9.39 -11.10 -11.90
CA ARG A 127 10.15 -12.29 -12.34
C ARG A 127 9.31 -13.56 -12.42
N PHE A 128 8.08 -13.50 -11.92
CA PHE A 128 7.20 -14.66 -11.79
C PHE A 128 6.25 -14.77 -12.99
N SER A 129 5.77 -15.98 -13.29
CA SER A 129 4.73 -16.20 -14.31
C SER A 129 3.34 -15.86 -13.76
N LEU A 130 2.41 -15.51 -14.65
CA LEU A 130 1.04 -15.15 -14.29
C LEU A 130 0.22 -16.38 -13.89
N TRP A 131 0.41 -17.51 -14.59
CA TRP A 131 -0.45 -18.70 -14.45
C TRP A 131 0.23 -19.90 -13.78
N LYS A 132 1.56 -19.85 -13.58
CA LYS A 132 2.33 -20.96 -13.00
C LYS A 132 2.57 -20.77 -11.49
N PHE A 133 1.72 -21.39 -10.69
CA PHE A 133 1.85 -21.44 -9.24
C PHE A 133 2.96 -22.43 -8.83
N THR A 134 4.16 -21.90 -8.59
CA THR A 134 5.31 -22.65 -8.08
C THR A 134 5.61 -22.24 -6.65
N SER A 135 6.45 -22.98 -5.92
CA SER A 135 6.88 -22.57 -4.57
C SER A 135 7.43 -21.14 -4.55
N ALA A 136 8.29 -20.80 -5.53
CA ALA A 136 8.87 -19.47 -5.66
C ALA A 136 7.81 -18.38 -5.92
N TRP A 137 6.71 -18.72 -6.61
CA TRP A 137 5.59 -17.79 -6.82
C TRP A 137 4.92 -17.43 -5.49
N TYR A 138 4.71 -18.42 -4.61
CA TYR A 138 4.14 -18.18 -3.28
C TYR A 138 5.09 -17.37 -2.40
N ASP A 139 6.40 -17.64 -2.46
CA ASP A 139 7.41 -16.88 -1.71
C ASP A 139 7.46 -15.40 -2.12
N GLY A 140 7.31 -15.11 -3.42
CA GLY A 140 7.26 -13.73 -3.93
C GLY A 140 5.86 -13.11 -3.90
N VAL A 141 5.01 -13.55 -4.81
CA VAL A 141 3.68 -12.97 -5.04
C VAL A 141 2.73 -13.28 -3.87
N GLY A 142 2.74 -14.52 -3.38
CA GLY A 142 1.90 -14.95 -2.26
C GLY A 142 2.20 -14.17 -0.99
N THR A 143 3.48 -14.01 -0.63
CA THR A 143 3.91 -13.18 0.50
C THR A 143 3.49 -11.72 0.33
N ALA A 144 3.62 -11.16 -0.89
CA ALA A 144 3.17 -9.79 -1.16
C ALA A 144 1.67 -9.63 -0.93
N ILE A 145 0.84 -10.57 -1.42
CA ILE A 145 -0.63 -10.57 -1.22
C ILE A 145 -0.98 -10.76 0.27
N LEU A 146 -0.32 -11.68 0.97
CA LEU A 146 -0.54 -11.92 2.39
C LEU A 146 -0.22 -10.67 3.22
N LEU A 147 0.91 -10.02 2.93
CA LEU A 147 1.33 -8.80 3.62
C LEU A 147 0.39 -7.63 3.34
N THR A 148 0.00 -7.40 2.07
CA THR A 148 -0.95 -6.33 1.73
C THR A 148 -2.31 -6.56 2.37
N MET A 149 -2.80 -7.79 2.38
CA MET A 149 -4.04 -8.17 3.06
C MET A 149 -3.95 -7.96 4.58
N ALA A 150 -2.87 -8.39 5.23
CA ALA A 150 -2.66 -8.19 6.66
C ALA A 150 -2.67 -6.70 7.04
N LEU A 151 -1.97 -5.86 6.26
CA LEU A 151 -2.01 -4.41 6.42
C LEU A 151 -3.40 -3.84 6.21
N ALA A 152 -4.13 -4.31 5.18
CA ALA A 152 -5.49 -3.85 4.90
C ALA A 152 -6.48 -4.21 6.02
N VAL A 153 -6.27 -5.33 6.72
CA VAL A 153 -7.04 -5.79 7.88
C VAL A 153 -6.72 -4.95 9.13
N VAL A 154 -5.45 -4.68 9.41
CA VAL A 154 -5.00 -3.99 10.63
C VAL A 154 -5.23 -2.47 10.57
N THR A 155 -4.99 -1.85 9.41
CA THR A 155 -5.09 -0.38 9.20
C THR A 155 -6.41 0.24 9.69
N PRO A 156 -7.61 -0.29 9.37
CA PRO A 156 -8.87 0.32 9.80
C PRO A 156 -9.08 0.31 11.32
N HIS A 157 -8.34 -0.52 12.06
CA HIS A 157 -8.39 -0.58 13.53
C HIS A 157 -7.39 0.38 14.18
N LEU A 158 -6.18 0.49 13.61
CA LEU A 158 -5.15 1.42 14.09
C LEU A 158 -5.56 2.89 13.99
N PHE A 159 -6.23 3.29 12.90
CA PHE A 159 -6.55 4.70 12.65
C PHE A 159 -7.57 5.28 13.66
N PRO A 160 -8.68 4.61 14.01
CA PRO A 160 -9.55 5.05 15.10
C PRO A 160 -8.86 5.09 16.45
N ILE A 161 -8.05 4.08 16.79
CA ILE A 161 -7.33 4.01 18.08
C ILE A 161 -6.38 5.19 18.23
N THR A 162 -5.55 5.45 17.22
CA THR A 162 -4.62 6.58 17.21
C THR A 162 -5.36 7.93 17.23
N ARG A 163 -6.48 8.05 16.51
CA ARG A 163 -7.31 9.28 16.55
C ARG A 163 -7.99 9.49 17.90
N CYS A 164 -8.45 8.44 18.55
CA CYS A 164 -9.00 8.49 19.90
C CYS A 164 -7.91 8.88 20.90
N GLY A 165 -6.73 8.25 20.85
CA GLY A 165 -5.57 8.60 21.65
C GLY A 165 -5.14 10.06 21.46
N PHE A 166 -5.00 10.51 20.21
CA PHE A 166 -4.65 11.90 19.89
C PHE A 166 -5.72 12.90 20.38
N ARG A 167 -7.00 12.57 20.26
CA ARG A 167 -8.09 13.40 20.78
C ARG A 167 -8.11 13.42 22.31
N ALA A 168 -7.86 12.29 22.96
CA ALA A 168 -7.75 12.21 24.41
C ALA A 168 -6.57 13.04 24.92
N PHE A 169 -5.40 12.92 24.27
CA PHE A 169 -4.21 13.72 24.53
C PHE A 169 -4.48 15.22 24.33
N LYS A 170 -5.09 15.61 23.21
CA LYS A 170 -5.47 17.01 22.96
C LYS A 170 -6.49 17.53 23.97
N ARG A 171 -7.43 16.69 24.43
CA ARG A 171 -8.39 17.04 25.50
C ARG A 171 -7.70 17.20 26.86
N LEU A 172 -6.69 16.37 27.16
CA LEU A 172 -5.86 16.49 28.36
C LEU A 172 -5.05 17.79 28.35
N LEU A 173 -4.39 18.13 27.23
CA LEU A 173 -3.66 19.40 27.08
C LEU A 173 -4.57 20.63 27.08
N ALA A 174 -5.78 20.52 26.50
CA ALA A 174 -6.69 21.65 26.36
C ALA A 174 -7.71 21.77 27.51
N ARG A 175 -7.47 21.13 28.67
CA ARG A 175 -8.31 21.23 29.88
C ARG A 175 -8.49 22.66 30.39
N THR A 176 -7.66 23.61 29.96
CA THR A 176 -7.65 24.99 30.48
C THR A 176 -8.31 26.04 29.57
N CYS A 177 -8.39 25.85 28.23
CA CYS A 177 -8.74 26.97 27.32
C CYS A 177 -9.49 26.57 26.03
N LEU A 178 -10.68 25.96 26.09
CA LEU A 178 -11.50 25.75 24.88
C LEU A 178 -12.91 26.32 25.04
N PRO A 179 -13.16 27.57 24.62
CA PRO A 179 -14.49 28.16 24.63
C PRO A 179 -15.36 27.47 23.56
N ALA A 180 -16.31 26.64 23.99
CA ALA A 180 -17.41 26.19 23.13
C ALA A 180 -18.57 27.16 23.36
N LYS A 181 -18.77 28.10 22.43
CA LYS A 181 -19.77 29.16 22.57
C LYS A 181 -21.12 28.79 21.96
N THR A 182 -21.13 27.79 21.07
CA THR A 182 -22.33 27.37 20.36
C THR A 182 -22.61 25.87 20.56
N GLN A 183 -23.87 25.47 20.41
CA GLN A 183 -24.25 24.05 20.37
C GLN A 183 -23.53 23.30 19.24
N GLY A 184 -23.22 23.99 18.13
CA GLY A 184 -22.41 23.45 17.03
C GLY A 184 -20.98 23.09 17.47
N ASP A 185 -20.34 23.96 18.26
CA ASP A 185 -19.00 23.69 18.80
C ASP A 185 -19.01 22.54 19.80
N LEU A 186 -20.06 22.46 20.63
CA LEU A 186 -20.26 21.37 21.58
C LEU A 186 -20.47 20.05 20.84
N ASN A 187 -21.36 20.03 19.85
CA ASN A 187 -21.61 18.89 18.98
C ASN A 187 -20.33 18.45 18.25
N ARG A 188 -19.53 19.37 17.71
CA ARG A 188 -18.27 19.03 17.05
C ARG A 188 -17.21 18.46 18.00
N LYS A 189 -17.28 18.81 19.29
CA LYS A 189 -16.35 18.35 20.34
C LYS A 189 -16.74 16.99 20.90
N PHE A 190 -18.04 16.71 21.03
CA PHE A 190 -18.59 15.51 21.67
C PHE A 190 -19.17 14.48 20.70
N LEU A 191 -19.78 14.89 19.58
CA LEU A 191 -20.20 13.95 18.55
C LEU A 191 -18.99 13.35 17.85
N GLY A 192 -19.04 12.03 17.63
CA GLY A 192 -18.04 11.29 16.89
C GLY A 192 -17.94 11.73 15.42
N GLY A 193 -16.97 11.18 14.69
CA GLY A 193 -16.95 11.34 13.23
C GLY A 193 -18.16 10.67 12.59
N THR A 194 -18.54 11.09 11.38
CA THR A 194 -19.65 10.46 10.66
C THR A 194 -19.38 8.98 10.40
N PHE A 195 -20.38 8.14 10.65
CA PHE A 195 -20.31 6.70 10.38
C PHE A 195 -20.41 6.46 8.88
N ARG A 196 -19.28 6.12 8.24
CA ARG A 196 -19.22 5.90 6.79
C ARG A 196 -19.46 4.44 6.45
N ILE A 197 -20.71 4.13 6.11
CA ILE A 197 -21.18 2.79 5.75
C ILE A 197 -20.45 2.27 4.51
N SER A 198 -20.39 3.08 3.45
CA SER A 198 -19.74 2.74 2.18
C SER A 198 -18.32 2.19 2.31
N THR A 199 -17.50 2.78 3.20
CA THR A 199 -16.11 2.37 3.36
C THR A 199 -15.98 1.04 4.11
N ARG A 200 -16.89 0.73 5.02
CA ARG A 200 -16.89 -0.56 5.76
C ARG A 200 -17.29 -1.70 4.83
N TYR A 201 -18.39 -1.53 4.10
CA TYR A 201 -18.82 -2.49 3.10
C TYR A 201 -17.75 -2.71 2.03
N ALA A 202 -17.14 -1.65 1.51
CA ALA A 202 -16.06 -1.77 0.54
C ALA A 202 -14.88 -2.62 1.04
N ARG A 203 -14.49 -2.46 2.32
CA ARG A 203 -13.40 -3.24 2.94
C ARG A 203 -13.80 -4.70 3.14
N ALA A 204 -15.00 -4.95 3.67
CA ALA A 204 -15.50 -6.31 3.86
C ALA A 204 -15.58 -7.06 2.52
N SER A 205 -16.14 -6.43 1.48
CA SER A 205 -16.18 -6.98 0.13
C SER A 205 -14.78 -7.25 -0.41
N ASN A 206 -13.82 -6.35 -0.19
CA ASN A 206 -12.42 -6.57 -0.59
C ASN A 206 -11.87 -7.83 0.07
N TRP A 207 -12.02 -7.99 1.39
CA TRP A 207 -11.52 -9.15 2.09
C TRP A 207 -12.13 -10.45 1.56
N ILE A 208 -13.46 -10.49 1.39
CA ILE A 208 -14.17 -11.66 0.86
C ILE A 208 -13.67 -12.02 -0.55
N PHE A 209 -13.61 -11.05 -1.46
CA PHE A 209 -13.23 -11.33 -2.84
C PHE A 209 -11.76 -11.74 -2.98
N VAL A 210 -10.84 -11.12 -2.23
CA VAL A 210 -9.41 -11.50 -2.25
C VAL A 210 -9.22 -12.90 -1.69
N THR A 211 -9.86 -13.22 -0.55
CA THR A 211 -9.78 -14.56 0.05
C THR A 211 -10.41 -15.63 -0.84
N LEU A 212 -11.54 -15.34 -1.50
CA LEU A 212 -12.15 -16.27 -2.45
C LEU A 212 -11.29 -16.47 -3.69
N LEU A 213 -10.72 -15.40 -4.25
CA LEU A 213 -9.88 -15.48 -5.45
C LEU A 213 -8.66 -16.38 -5.25
N PHE A 214 -8.02 -16.30 -4.09
CA PHE A 214 -6.80 -17.04 -3.80
C PHE A 214 -6.98 -18.25 -2.86
N SER A 215 -8.24 -18.59 -2.55
CA SER A 215 -8.64 -19.66 -1.64
C SER A 215 -7.94 -20.99 -1.89
N ALA A 216 -7.87 -21.41 -3.15
CA ALA A 216 -7.33 -22.71 -3.54
C ALA A 216 -5.81 -22.86 -3.30
N GLY A 217 -5.07 -21.75 -3.30
CA GLY A 217 -3.60 -21.76 -3.21
C GLY A 217 -3.04 -21.18 -1.92
N MET A 218 -3.84 -20.44 -1.13
CA MET A 218 -3.35 -19.69 0.03
C MET A 218 -4.35 -19.74 1.20
N PRO A 219 -4.46 -20.88 1.92
CA PRO A 219 -5.43 -21.06 3.00
C PRO A 219 -5.23 -20.09 4.18
N LEU A 220 -4.02 -19.54 4.35
CA LEU A 220 -3.74 -18.51 5.37
C LEU A 220 -4.59 -17.24 5.18
N LEU A 221 -5.05 -16.94 3.96
CA LEU A 221 -5.91 -15.79 3.68
C LEU A 221 -7.31 -15.87 4.32
N TYR A 222 -7.75 -17.05 4.76
CA TYR A 222 -9.00 -17.18 5.52
C TYR A 222 -8.87 -16.67 6.94
N TRP A 223 -7.72 -16.91 7.56
CA TRP A 223 -7.49 -16.59 8.97
C TRP A 223 -7.23 -15.10 9.20
N LEU A 224 -6.68 -14.39 8.21
CA LEU A 224 -6.34 -12.97 8.35
C LEU A 224 -7.56 -12.05 8.56
N PRO A 225 -8.61 -12.07 7.72
CA PRO A 225 -9.75 -11.18 7.91
C PRO A 225 -10.74 -11.65 8.98
N ALA A 226 -10.71 -12.92 9.40
CA ALA A 226 -11.68 -13.48 10.35
C ALA A 226 -11.79 -12.68 11.68
N PRO A 227 -10.68 -12.28 12.36
CA PRO A 227 -10.78 -11.44 13.55
C PRO A 227 -11.42 -10.08 13.28
N SER A 228 -11.22 -9.51 12.09
CA SER A 228 -11.82 -8.21 11.76
C SER A 228 -13.33 -8.29 11.59
N PHE A 229 -13.88 -9.41 11.13
CA PHE A 229 -15.33 -9.62 11.12
C PHE A 229 -15.88 -9.70 12.55
N LEU A 230 -15.21 -10.43 13.45
CA LEU A 230 -15.62 -10.54 14.86
C LEU A 230 -15.58 -9.22 15.63
N VAL A 231 -14.66 -8.31 15.30
CA VAL A 231 -14.50 -7.02 15.99
C VAL A 231 -15.39 -5.92 15.39
N THR A 232 -15.85 -6.08 14.15
CA THR A 232 -16.56 -5.02 13.42
C THR A 232 -18.09 -5.15 13.46
N ASP A 233 -18.62 -6.33 13.79
CA ASP A 233 -20.02 -6.57 14.17
C ASP A 233 -20.24 -6.32 15.68
#